data_AF-A0A0B5FRQ4-F1
#
_entry.id   AF-A0A0B5FRQ4-F1
#
_cell.length_a   1.000
_cell.length_b   1.000
_cell.length_c   1.000
_cell.angle_alpha   90.00
_cell.angle_beta   90.00
_cell.angle_gamma   90.00
#
_symmetry.space_group_name_H-M   'P 1'
#
loop_
_entity.id
_entity.type
_entity.pdbx_description
1 polymer ?
#
loop_
_entity_poly.entity_id
_entity_poly.type
_entity_poly.pdbx_seq_one_letter_code
_entity_poly.pdbx_strand_id
1 'polypeptide(L)'
;MVSSFAAVKKQLPFLRHGLGLIPIWVLVTALFFPHPAQACYGPKLYVGVGSDSLDSVFYELVSLYVREKTGVETVRVELKGKSPLDALEDEEVDLVPVETPAAGFDVLIGVGDLIYLLSGPRPLHDLQFTTVAPALRKLGSLLTAEQLAGLRDRVQQGKPPAAEARRFLMSQRWI
;
A
#
# COMPACT_ATOMS: atom_id res chain seq x y z
N MET A 1 -56.51 48.39 -15.58
CA MET A 1 -57.44 49.36 -14.98
C MET A 1 -57.21 49.37 -13.48
N VAL A 2 -56.87 50.56 -12.93
CA VAL A 2 -57.20 51.06 -11.57
C VAL A 2 -56.51 50.31 -10.40
N SER A 3 -55.39 50.83 -9.87
CA SER A 3 -55.24 51.74 -8.69
C SER A 3 -55.42 51.02 -7.35
N SER A 4 -54.83 51.40 -6.21
CA SER A 4 -53.78 52.34 -5.78
C SER A 4 -53.76 52.30 -4.22
N PHE A 5 -52.70 52.85 -3.60
CA PHE A 5 -52.58 53.31 -2.19
C PHE A 5 -52.46 52.24 -1.07
N ALA A 6 -51.68 52.38 0.00
CA ALA A 6 -50.86 53.49 0.53
C ALA A 6 -49.79 52.97 1.51
N ALA A 7 -48.79 53.83 1.73
CA ALA A 7 -47.65 53.71 2.64
C ALA A 7 -47.98 53.76 4.13
N VAL A 8 -47.10 53.22 5.00
CA VAL A 8 -46.73 53.86 6.29
C VAL A 8 -45.28 53.48 6.71
N LYS A 9 -44.48 54.52 6.97
CA LYS A 9 -43.19 54.62 7.67
C LYS A 9 -43.05 53.74 8.93
N LYS A 10 -41.85 53.21 9.18
CA LYS A 10 -41.10 53.53 10.41
C LYS A 10 -39.59 53.23 10.29
N GLN A 11 -38.83 54.19 10.78
CA GLN A 11 -37.38 54.30 10.79
C GLN A 11 -36.73 53.52 11.95
N LEU A 12 -35.43 53.22 11.76
CA LEU A 12 -34.33 53.13 12.76
C LEU A 12 -34.28 51.87 13.67
N PRO A 13 -33.13 51.52 14.30
CA PRO A 13 -31.77 52.05 14.16
C PRO A 13 -30.63 50.99 14.16
N PHE A 14 -29.42 51.48 13.85
CA PHE A 14 -28.14 51.18 14.52
C PHE A 14 -27.52 49.78 14.43
N LEU A 15 -26.40 49.77 13.68
CA LEU A 15 -25.17 49.10 14.08
C LEU A 15 -24.97 49.15 15.60
N ARG A 16 -24.82 47.98 16.22
CA ARG A 16 -24.01 47.82 17.43
C ARG A 16 -23.00 46.72 17.15
N HIS A 17 -21.74 47.13 17.02
CA HIS A 17 -20.58 46.27 17.19
C HIS A 17 -20.66 45.60 18.57
N GLY A 18 -21.22 44.40 18.61
CA GLY A 18 -20.97 43.46 19.69
C GLY A 18 -19.60 42.84 19.44
N LEU A 19 -18.57 43.42 20.04
CA LEU A 19 -17.31 42.73 20.27
C LEU A 19 -17.65 41.55 21.19
N GLY A 20 -18.06 40.43 20.58
CA GLY A 20 -18.51 39.24 21.27
C GLY A 20 -17.35 38.71 22.10
N LEU A 21 -17.47 38.79 23.42
CA LEU A 21 -16.72 37.98 24.36
C LEU A 21 -16.94 36.52 23.97
N ILE A 22 -16.03 35.96 23.18
CA ILE A 22 -16.00 34.53 22.90
C ILE A 22 -15.77 33.87 24.27
N PRO A 23 -16.73 33.10 24.81
CA PRO A 23 -16.59 32.52 26.12
C PRO A 23 -15.37 31.59 26.11
N ILE A 24 -14.50 31.73 27.11
CA ILE A 24 -13.25 30.97 27.27
C ILE A 24 -13.47 29.45 27.08
N TRP A 25 -14.65 28.94 27.43
CA TRP A 25 -15.07 27.56 27.18
C TRP A 25 -15.05 27.14 25.70
N VAL A 26 -15.39 28.01 24.75
CA VAL A 26 -15.32 27.71 23.31
C VAL A 26 -13.87 27.61 22.85
N LEU A 27 -12.98 28.45 23.40
CA LEU A 27 -11.55 28.40 23.11
C LEU A 27 -10.90 27.13 23.69
N VAL A 28 -11.29 26.73 24.90
CA VAL A 28 -10.80 25.51 25.55
C VAL A 28 -11.29 24.26 24.83
N THR A 29 -12.54 24.23 24.37
CA THR A 29 -13.07 23.05 23.65
C THR A 29 -12.38 22.86 22.30
N ALA A 30 -11.99 23.94 21.62
CA ALA A 30 -11.23 23.88 20.35
C ALA A 30 -9.80 23.33 20.53
N LEU A 31 -9.17 23.54 21.69
CA LEU A 31 -7.82 23.03 22.01
C LEU A 31 -7.81 21.52 22.34
N PHE A 32 -8.95 20.95 22.70
CA PHE A 32 -9.08 19.52 23.01
C PHE A 32 -9.63 18.67 21.85
N PHE A 33 -9.75 19.21 20.64
CA PHE A 33 -9.96 18.36 19.47
C PHE A 33 -8.63 17.64 19.16
N PRO A 34 -8.52 16.33 19.44
CA PRO A 34 -7.39 15.57 18.96
C PRO A 34 -7.43 15.68 17.44
N HIS A 35 -6.49 16.43 16.87
CA HIS A 35 -6.24 16.32 15.45
C HIS A 35 -5.82 14.87 15.27
N PRO A 36 -6.49 14.10 14.39
CA PRO A 36 -5.98 12.79 14.05
C PRO A 36 -4.56 13.07 13.56
N ALA A 37 -3.58 12.63 14.35
CA ALA A 37 -2.22 12.53 13.87
C ALA A 37 -2.37 11.61 12.66
N GLN A 38 -2.35 12.20 11.46
CA GLN A 38 -2.19 11.42 10.26
C GLN A 38 -0.83 10.77 10.47
N ALA A 39 -0.86 9.54 10.97
CA ALA A 39 0.32 8.74 11.12
C ALA A 39 1.00 8.81 9.76
N CYS A 40 2.19 9.40 9.71
CA CYS A 40 3.00 9.46 8.52
C CYS A 40 3.37 8.02 8.17
N TYR A 41 2.43 7.31 7.54
CA TYR A 41 2.67 6.00 6.99
C TYR A 41 3.80 6.18 5.99
N GLY A 42 4.89 5.44 6.23
CA GLY A 42 6.06 5.49 5.38
C GLY A 42 5.70 5.19 3.92
N PRO A 43 6.64 5.48 3.01
CA PRO A 43 6.45 5.22 1.60
C PRO A 43 6.09 3.75 1.36
N LYS A 44 5.08 3.55 0.52
CA LYS A 44 4.53 2.22 0.23
C LYS A 44 5.12 1.66 -1.05
N LEU A 45 5.32 0.34 -1.04
CA LEU A 45 5.78 -0.45 -2.16
C LEU A 45 4.60 -1.17 -2.82
N TYR A 46 4.34 -0.94 -4.09
CA TYR A 46 3.23 -1.53 -4.81
C TYR A 46 3.67 -2.83 -5.48
N VAL A 47 2.96 -3.92 -5.22
CA VAL A 47 3.27 -5.23 -5.80
C VAL A 47 2.10 -5.67 -6.66
N GLY A 48 2.34 -5.81 -7.96
CA GLY A 48 1.35 -6.34 -8.90
C GLY A 48 1.18 -7.84 -8.67
N VAL A 49 -0.06 -8.31 -8.59
CA VAL A 49 -0.37 -9.73 -8.36
C VAL A 49 -1.39 -10.18 -9.39
N GLY A 50 -1.09 -11.29 -10.06
CA GLY A 50 -2.03 -11.97 -10.95
C GLY A 50 -3.13 -12.71 -10.18
N SER A 51 -3.88 -13.53 -10.91
CA SER A 51 -4.96 -14.35 -10.35
C SER A 51 -4.51 -15.73 -9.89
N ASP A 52 -3.25 -16.12 -10.08
CA ASP A 52 -2.77 -17.44 -9.67
C ASP A 52 -2.57 -17.55 -8.14
N SER A 53 -2.84 -18.74 -7.63
CA SER A 53 -2.49 -19.21 -6.29
C SER A 53 -1.02 -19.01 -5.94
N LEU A 54 -0.10 -19.26 -6.89
CA LEU A 54 1.34 -19.06 -6.68
C LEU A 54 1.66 -17.59 -6.46
N ASP A 55 1.15 -16.70 -7.32
CA ASP A 55 1.30 -15.25 -7.18
C ASP A 55 0.78 -14.77 -5.83
N SER A 56 -0.38 -15.28 -5.41
CA SER A 56 -0.98 -14.84 -4.14
C SER A 56 -0.16 -15.26 -2.93
N VAL A 57 0.40 -16.48 -2.87
CA VAL A 57 1.23 -16.89 -1.73
C VAL A 57 2.61 -16.25 -1.79
N PHE A 58 3.15 -16.05 -2.99
CA PHE A 58 4.43 -15.39 -3.19
C PHE A 58 4.37 -13.91 -2.80
N TYR A 59 3.29 -13.21 -3.13
CA TYR A 59 3.02 -11.86 -2.64
C TYR A 59 3.05 -11.80 -1.12
N GLU A 60 2.38 -12.72 -0.42
CA GLU A 60 2.34 -12.72 1.05
C GLU A 60 3.72 -12.98 1.66
N LEU A 61 4.53 -13.87 1.07
CA LEU A 61 5.92 -14.08 1.49
C LEU A 61 6.74 -12.80 1.35
N VAL A 62 6.70 -12.18 0.17
CA VAL A 62 7.44 -10.96 -0.15
C VAL A 62 6.99 -9.82 0.75
N SER A 63 5.69 -9.60 0.87
CA SER A 63 5.06 -8.56 1.69
C SER A 63 5.48 -8.67 3.15
N LEU A 64 5.33 -9.85 3.76
CA LEU A 64 5.71 -10.08 5.15
C LEU A 64 7.21 -9.90 5.33
N TYR A 65 8.04 -10.49 4.47
CA TYR A 65 9.48 -10.40 4.63
C TYR A 65 9.99 -8.97 4.50
N VAL A 66 9.52 -8.21 3.51
CA VAL A 66 9.88 -6.80 3.33
C VAL A 66 9.48 -6.00 4.57
N ARG A 67 8.24 -6.13 5.05
CA ARG A 67 7.78 -5.40 6.23
C ARG A 67 8.63 -5.71 7.46
N GLU A 68 8.86 -6.99 7.75
CA GLU A 68 9.61 -7.40 8.96
C GLU A 68 11.11 -7.06 8.87
N LYS A 69 11.70 -7.02 7.67
CA LYS A 69 13.14 -6.72 7.51
C LYS A 69 13.47 -5.26 7.27
N THR A 70 12.54 -4.49 6.73
CA THR A 70 12.80 -3.12 6.29
C THR A 70 11.87 -2.09 6.92
N GLY A 71 10.75 -2.52 7.51
CA GLY A 71 9.69 -1.62 7.97
C GLY A 71 8.86 -1.00 6.84
N VAL A 72 9.15 -1.32 5.57
CA VAL A 72 8.39 -0.81 4.42
C VAL A 72 7.10 -1.59 4.26
N GLU A 73 5.99 -0.87 4.21
CA GLU A 73 4.68 -1.45 3.93
C GLU A 73 4.51 -1.72 2.44
N THR A 74 3.80 -2.80 2.12
CA THR A 74 3.50 -3.19 0.74
C THR A 74 2.00 -3.09 0.47
N VAL A 75 1.64 -2.81 -0.78
CA VAL A 75 0.26 -2.74 -1.25
C VAL A 75 0.07 -3.73 -2.38
N ARG A 76 -0.89 -4.63 -2.23
CA ARG A 76 -1.33 -5.51 -3.30
C ARG A 76 -2.06 -4.71 -4.37
N VAL A 77 -1.61 -4.83 -5.62
CA VAL A 77 -2.29 -4.28 -6.79
C VAL A 77 -2.73 -5.44 -7.66
N GLU A 78 -4.04 -5.64 -7.80
CA GLU A 78 -4.56 -6.66 -8.72
C GLU A 78 -4.43 -6.17 -10.16
N LEU A 79 -3.74 -6.96 -11.01
CA LEU A 79 -3.47 -6.56 -12.39
C LEU A 79 -4.70 -6.67 -13.32
N LYS A 80 -5.75 -7.39 -12.91
CA LYS A 80 -7.04 -7.47 -13.63
C LYS A 80 -6.92 -7.74 -15.14
N GLY A 81 -5.95 -8.56 -15.54
CA GLY A 81 -5.69 -8.93 -16.94
C GLY A 81 -4.71 -8.01 -17.68
N LYS A 82 -4.20 -6.94 -17.04
CA LYS A 82 -3.05 -6.19 -17.53
C LYS A 82 -1.80 -7.06 -17.46
N SER A 83 -0.92 -6.93 -18.46
CA SER A 83 0.39 -7.56 -18.48
C SER A 83 1.23 -7.07 -17.28
N PRO A 84 1.92 -7.97 -16.55
CA PRO A 84 2.81 -7.56 -15.45
C PRO A 84 3.92 -6.61 -15.89
N LEU A 85 4.45 -6.79 -17.10
CA LEU A 85 5.52 -5.93 -17.63
C LEU A 85 4.99 -4.54 -17.92
N ASP A 86 3.85 -4.42 -18.60
CA ASP A 86 3.21 -3.14 -18.89
C ASP A 86 2.89 -2.38 -17.60
N ALA A 87 2.45 -3.07 -16.54
CA ALA A 87 2.20 -2.44 -15.24
C ALA A 87 3.49 -1.90 -14.59
N LEU A 88 4.62 -2.57 -14.82
CA LEU A 88 5.94 -2.16 -14.34
C LEU A 88 6.51 -0.99 -15.16
N GLU A 89 6.32 -1.02 -16.50
CA GLU A 89 6.71 0.05 -17.43
C GLU A 89 5.94 1.34 -17.18
N ASP A 90 4.63 1.23 -16.90
CA ASP A 90 3.76 2.35 -16.57
C ASP A 90 3.97 2.88 -15.14
N GLU A 91 4.92 2.29 -14.38
CA GLU A 91 5.21 2.61 -12.97
C GLU A 91 3.98 2.53 -12.03
N GLU A 92 2.95 1.76 -12.41
CA GLU A 92 1.77 1.53 -11.58
C GLU A 92 2.08 0.62 -10.38
N VAL A 93 3.10 -0.22 -10.54
CA VAL A 93 3.61 -1.14 -9.53
C VAL A 93 5.13 -1.05 -9.48
N ASP A 94 5.69 -1.34 -8.31
CA ASP A 94 7.13 -1.34 -8.08
C ASP A 94 7.76 -2.73 -8.30
N LEU A 95 6.97 -3.79 -8.11
CA LEU A 95 7.40 -5.18 -8.20
C LEU A 95 6.32 -6.05 -8.86
N VAL A 96 6.73 -7.04 -9.65
CA VAL A 96 5.80 -8.03 -10.24
C VAL A 96 6.38 -9.45 -10.25
N PRO A 97 5.60 -10.47 -9.87
CA PRO A 97 5.93 -11.86 -10.14
C PRO A 97 5.68 -12.20 -11.62
N VAL A 98 6.59 -12.97 -12.21
CA VAL A 98 6.48 -13.48 -13.59
C VAL A 98 7.05 -14.90 -13.67
N GLU A 99 6.58 -15.70 -14.62
CA GLU A 99 7.11 -17.06 -14.85
C GLU A 99 8.49 -17.05 -15.49
N THR A 100 8.77 -16.07 -16.35
CA THR A 100 10.04 -15.95 -17.08
C THR A 100 10.64 -14.57 -16.89
N PRO A 101 11.97 -14.45 -16.70
CA PRO A 101 12.61 -13.15 -16.58
C PRO A 101 12.45 -12.36 -17.88
N ALA A 102 12.27 -11.04 -17.76
CA ALA A 102 12.16 -10.15 -18.90
C ALA A 102 13.42 -9.28 -19.02
N ALA A 103 13.92 -9.13 -20.25
CA ALA A 103 15.01 -8.20 -20.52
C ALA A 103 14.58 -6.77 -20.21
N GLY A 104 15.50 -5.96 -19.68
CA GLY A 104 15.22 -4.56 -19.32
C GLY A 104 14.75 -4.36 -17.87
N PHE A 105 14.50 -5.44 -17.11
CA PHE A 105 14.13 -5.37 -15.70
C PHE A 105 15.10 -6.13 -14.80
N ASP A 106 15.32 -5.59 -13.61
CA ASP A 106 16.12 -6.27 -12.59
C ASP A 106 15.33 -7.40 -11.93
N VAL A 107 15.94 -8.58 -11.90
CA VAL A 107 15.43 -9.73 -11.15
C VAL A 107 15.91 -9.63 -9.70
N LEU A 108 15.00 -9.46 -8.75
CA LEU A 108 15.33 -9.43 -7.32
C LEU A 108 15.20 -10.79 -6.64
N ILE A 109 14.32 -11.65 -7.15
CA ILE A 109 14.16 -13.03 -6.70
C ILE A 109 13.99 -13.91 -7.94
N GLY A 110 14.64 -15.07 -7.96
CA GLY A 110 14.33 -16.17 -8.87
C GLY A 110 14.29 -17.47 -8.08
N VAL A 111 13.20 -18.22 -8.18
CA VAL A 111 13.00 -19.48 -7.45
C VAL A 111 12.89 -20.63 -8.45
N GLY A 112 14.05 -21.13 -8.90
CA GLY A 112 14.11 -22.11 -10.00
C GLY A 112 13.42 -21.58 -11.25
N ASP A 113 12.68 -22.46 -11.94
CA ASP A 113 11.86 -22.10 -13.11
C ASP A 113 10.38 -21.87 -12.74
N LEU A 114 10.09 -21.62 -11.46
CA LEU A 114 8.71 -21.43 -10.99
C LEU A 114 8.26 -19.97 -11.08
N ILE A 115 9.10 -19.05 -10.59
CA ILE A 115 8.73 -17.64 -10.49
C ILE A 115 9.96 -16.75 -10.33
N TYR A 116 9.86 -15.56 -10.89
CA TYR A 116 10.80 -14.47 -10.75
C TYR A 116 10.07 -13.22 -10.26
N LEU A 117 10.73 -12.44 -9.40
CA LEU A 117 10.25 -11.12 -8.97
C LEU A 117 11.06 -10.06 -9.71
N LEU A 118 10.42 -9.37 -10.64
CA LEU A 118 11.00 -8.22 -11.34
C LEU A 118 10.79 -6.95 -10.52
N SER A 119 11.71 -6.01 -10.68
CA SER A 119 11.67 -4.70 -10.05
C SER A 119 11.65 -3.58 -11.06
N GLY A 120 10.80 -2.59 -10.77
CA GLY A 120 10.88 -1.27 -11.37
C GLY A 120 12.04 -0.46 -10.76
N PRO A 121 12.18 0.81 -11.13
CA PRO A 121 13.31 1.64 -10.72
C PRO A 121 13.26 2.10 -9.26
N ARG A 122 12.05 2.33 -8.70
CA ARG A 122 11.88 2.88 -7.35
C ARG A 122 12.54 2.04 -6.25
N PRO A 123 12.34 0.71 -6.16
CA PRO A 123 13.00 -0.12 -5.14
C PRO A 123 14.54 -0.14 -5.23
N LEU A 124 15.10 0.23 -6.38
CA LEU A 124 16.53 0.17 -6.67
C LEU A 124 17.23 1.51 -6.45
N HIS A 125 16.53 2.61 -6.69
CA HIS A 125 17.14 3.94 -6.81
C HIS A 125 16.59 4.97 -5.83
N ASP A 126 15.39 4.77 -5.28
CA ASP A 126 14.84 5.68 -4.27
C ASP A 126 15.50 5.42 -2.91
N LEU A 127 15.97 6.49 -2.27
CA LEU A 127 16.59 6.45 -0.95
C LEU A 127 15.67 5.83 0.11
N GLN A 128 14.36 5.95 -0.09
CA GLN A 128 13.33 5.41 0.79
C GLN A 128 13.28 3.88 0.79
N PHE A 129 13.79 3.21 -0.25
CA PHE A 129 13.69 1.76 -0.43
C PHE A 129 15.05 1.05 -0.51
N THR A 130 16.13 1.72 -0.11
CA THR A 130 17.51 1.20 -0.22
C THR A 130 17.74 -0.17 0.44
N THR A 131 16.94 -0.53 1.45
CA THR A 131 17.02 -1.83 2.15
C THR A 131 16.12 -2.92 1.53
N VAL A 132 15.19 -2.56 0.64
CA VAL A 132 14.23 -3.48 0.02
C VAL A 132 14.93 -4.45 -0.93
N ALA A 133 15.68 -3.94 -1.92
CA ALA A 133 16.35 -4.80 -2.89
C ALA A 133 17.36 -5.78 -2.25
N PRO A 134 18.22 -5.36 -1.30
CA PRO A 134 19.06 -6.30 -0.53
C PRO A 134 18.26 -7.36 0.23
N ALA A 135 17.15 -6.98 0.89
CA ALA A 135 16.31 -7.92 1.62
C ALA A 135 15.66 -8.95 0.67
N LEU A 136 15.12 -8.51 -0.48
CA LEU A 136 14.51 -9.40 -1.46
C LEU A 136 15.53 -10.37 -2.06
N ARG A 137 16.73 -9.89 -2.43
CA ARG A 137 17.81 -10.78 -2.89
C ARG A 137 18.20 -11.79 -1.80
N LYS A 138 18.21 -11.37 -0.54
CA LYS A 138 18.46 -12.28 0.58
C LYS A 138 17.36 -13.35 0.69
N LEU A 139 16.09 -12.97 0.61
CA LEU A 139 14.98 -13.92 0.60
C LEU A 139 15.08 -14.90 -0.58
N GLY A 140 15.39 -14.41 -1.78
CA GLY A 140 15.61 -15.24 -2.96
C GLY A 140 16.75 -16.25 -2.80
N SER A 141 17.80 -15.90 -2.06
CA SER A 141 18.89 -16.85 -1.74
C SER A 141 18.50 -17.95 -0.74
N LEU A 142 17.39 -17.78 -0.03
CA LEU A 142 16.92 -18.70 1.01
C LEU A 142 15.79 -19.61 0.53
N LEU A 143 14.93 -19.12 -0.36
CA LEU A 143 13.79 -19.85 -0.90
C LEU A 143 14.21 -20.89 -1.93
N THR A 144 13.72 -22.12 -1.78
CA THR A 144 13.87 -23.17 -2.80
C THR A 144 12.57 -23.39 -3.57
N ALA A 145 12.69 -23.92 -4.79
CA ALA A 145 11.55 -24.27 -5.63
C ALA A 145 10.62 -25.30 -4.95
N GLU A 146 11.19 -26.28 -4.25
CA GLU A 146 10.43 -27.29 -3.50
C GLU A 146 9.60 -26.65 -2.36
N GLN A 147 10.20 -25.73 -1.59
CA GLN A 147 9.49 -25.03 -0.52
C GLN A 147 8.31 -24.21 -1.06
N LEU A 148 8.52 -23.50 -2.17
CA LEU A 148 7.50 -22.67 -2.78
C LEU A 148 6.38 -23.51 -3.42
N ALA A 149 6.72 -24.61 -4.10
CA ALA A 149 5.74 -25.56 -4.63
C ALA A 149 4.87 -26.13 -3.50
N GLY A 150 5.48 -26.56 -2.39
CA GLY A 150 4.72 -27.05 -1.23
C GLY A 150 3.80 -26.00 -0.60
N LEU A 151 4.19 -24.72 -0.62
CA LEU A 151 3.32 -23.62 -0.18
C LEU A 151 2.13 -23.41 -1.11
N ARG A 152 2.39 -23.36 -2.42
CA ARG A 152 1.34 -23.26 -3.45
C ARG A 152 0.32 -24.39 -3.31
N ASP A 153 0.78 -25.63 -3.16
CA ASP A 153 -0.10 -26.80 -3.08
C ASP A 153 -1.03 -26.72 -1.85
N ARG A 154 -0.54 -26.23 -0.70
CA ARG A 154 -1.38 -26.00 0.49
C ARG A 154 -2.44 -24.92 0.26
N VAL A 155 -2.10 -23.85 -0.45
CA VAL A 155 -3.04 -22.78 -0.81
C VAL A 155 -4.09 -23.28 -1.80
N GLN A 156 -3.69 -24.09 -2.78
CA GLN A 156 -4.63 -24.75 -3.71
C GLN A 156 -5.59 -25.71 -3.00
N GLN A 157 -5.16 -26.30 -1.88
CA GLN A 157 -6.03 -27.08 -0.98
C GLN A 157 -6.95 -26.21 -0.09
N GLY A 158 -7.01 -24.89 -0.34
CA GLY A 158 -7.90 -23.96 0.34
C GLY A 158 -7.35 -23.35 1.63
N LYS A 159 -6.04 -23.51 1.93
CA LYS A 159 -5.43 -22.80 3.06
C LYS A 159 -5.25 -21.31 2.75
N PRO A 160 -5.48 -20.38 3.71
CA PRO A 160 -5.28 -18.96 3.46
C PRO A 160 -3.81 -18.61 3.16
N PRO A 161 -3.51 -17.92 2.04
CA PRO A 161 -2.13 -17.59 1.63
C PRO A 161 -1.32 -16.88 2.72
N ALA A 162 -1.89 -15.83 3.32
CA ALA A 162 -1.23 -15.03 4.36
C ALA A 162 -0.83 -15.86 5.60
N ALA A 163 -1.70 -16.79 5.99
CA ALA A 163 -1.46 -17.65 7.15
C ALA A 163 -0.33 -18.67 6.87
N GLU A 164 -0.31 -19.26 5.68
CA GLU A 164 0.72 -20.21 5.27
C GLU A 164 2.08 -19.54 5.07
N ALA A 165 2.12 -18.36 4.43
CA ALA A 165 3.34 -17.57 4.26
C ALA A 165 3.96 -17.20 5.62
N ARG A 166 3.14 -16.68 6.55
CA ARG A 166 3.62 -16.33 7.90
C ARG A 166 4.14 -17.54 8.66
N ARG A 167 3.39 -18.65 8.68
CA ARG A 167 3.80 -19.88 9.36
C ARG A 167 5.12 -20.40 8.79
N PHE A 168 5.27 -20.38 7.48
CA PHE A 168 6.49 -20.79 6.81
C PHE A 168 7.69 -19.93 7.24
N LEU A 169 7.59 -18.60 7.11
CA LEU A 169 8.68 -17.69 7.46
C LEU A 169 9.11 -17.84 8.93
N MET A 170 8.15 -17.99 9.85
CA MET A 170 8.43 -18.23 11.27
C MET A 170 9.10 -19.61 11.50
N SER A 171 8.64 -20.66 10.82
CA SER A 171 9.23 -22.01 10.94
C SER A 171 10.69 -22.04 10.49
N GLN A 172 11.03 -21.22 9.49
CA GLN A 172 12.40 -21.05 9.00
C GLN A 172 13.22 -20.07 9.85
N ARG A 173 12.61 -19.39 10.83
CA ARG A 173 13.20 -18.29 11.62
C ARG A 173 13.70 -17.14 10.77
N TRP A 174 12.99 -16.87 9.68
CA TRP A 174 13.31 -15.76 8.78
C TRP A 174 12.63 -14.47 9.19
N ILE A 175 11.55 -14.56 9.97
CA ILE A 175 10.90 -13.46 10.71
C ILE A 175 10.64 -13.89 12.14
#